data_AF-A0A0B3S5L7-F1
#
_entry.id   AF-A0A0B3S5L7-F1
#
_cell.length_a   1.000
_cell.length_b   1.000
_cell.length_c   1.000
_cell.angle_alpha   90.00
_cell.angle_beta   90.00
_cell.angle_gamma   90.00
#
_symmetry.space_group_name_H-M   'P 1'
#
loop_
_entity.id
_entity.type
_entity.pdbx_description
1 polymer ?
#
loop_
_entity_poly.entity_id
_entity_poly.type
_entity_poly.pdbx_seq_one_letter_code
_entity_poly.pdbx_strand_id
1 'polypeptide(L)'
;MTFRIRISAACVAALALGACNSATTSPEPVAKPQVSAKKTARENRKANNEIWASRSPIKINGVTYSVAVAPEKAYALVGWDSSAKTINLVDLEAAASRISGCKAKDESILSFLSGPQNTPIKTEILNKNKFLRVSLSC
;
A
#
# COMPACT_ATOMS: atom_id res chain seq x y z
N MET A 1 44.44 36.92 -23.58
CA MET A 1 45.39 36.36 -22.60
C MET A 1 45.05 34.90 -22.39
N THR A 2 46.01 34.05 -22.71
CA THR A 2 45.88 32.60 -22.88
C THR A 2 46.54 31.95 -21.66
N PHE A 3 45.84 31.07 -20.94
CA PHE A 3 46.49 30.17 -19.99
C PHE A 3 46.01 28.73 -20.20
N ARG A 4 46.90 27.96 -20.80
CA ARG A 4 46.89 26.49 -20.84
C ARG A 4 47.61 26.00 -19.59
N ILE A 5 47.05 25.05 -18.86
CA ILE A 5 47.84 24.16 -17.99
C ILE A 5 47.42 22.72 -18.28
N ARG A 6 48.40 21.96 -18.76
CA ARG A 6 48.40 20.51 -18.92
C ARG A 6 48.91 19.90 -17.61
N ILE A 7 48.27 18.87 -17.08
CA ILE A 7 48.97 17.82 -16.33
C ILE A 7 48.39 16.47 -16.76
N SER A 8 49.25 15.69 -17.40
CA SER A 8 49.08 14.28 -17.72
C SER A 8 49.56 13.45 -16.54
N ALA A 9 48.84 12.38 -16.18
CA ALA A 9 49.45 11.22 -15.53
C ALA A 9 48.68 9.98 -15.96
N ALA A 10 49.38 9.13 -16.69
CA ALA A 10 48.91 7.89 -17.27
C ALA A 10 48.85 6.79 -16.20
N CYS A 11 47.83 5.93 -16.28
CA CYS A 11 47.93 4.55 -15.83
C CYS A 11 47.53 3.69 -17.03
N VAL A 12 48.52 3.01 -17.59
CA VAL A 12 48.47 2.21 -18.82
C VAL A 12 48.35 0.75 -18.44
N ALA A 13 47.41 0.07 -19.13
CA ALA A 13 47.40 -1.36 -19.49
C ALA A 13 47.26 -2.37 -18.33
N ALA A 14 46.66 -3.54 -18.49
CA ALA A 14 46.15 -4.28 -19.64
C ALA A 14 45.10 -5.25 -19.09
N LEU A 15 44.06 -5.58 -19.86
CA LEU A 15 43.47 -6.91 -19.80
C LEU A 15 43.02 -7.33 -21.20
N ALA A 16 43.89 -8.16 -21.76
CA ALA A 16 43.68 -9.27 -22.67
C ALA A 16 42.52 -9.24 -23.69
N LEU A 17 42.96 -9.37 -24.94
CA LEU A 17 42.25 -9.88 -26.10
C LEU A 17 41.39 -11.13 -25.83
N GLY A 18 40.25 -11.18 -26.51
CA GLY A 18 39.84 -12.38 -27.24
C GLY A 18 38.77 -13.26 -26.59
N ALA A 19 37.52 -13.00 -26.94
CA ALA A 19 36.61 -14.01 -27.52
C ALA A 19 35.31 -13.34 -27.98
N CYS A 20 35.17 -13.16 -29.29
CA CYS A 20 33.85 -13.25 -29.91
C CYS A 20 33.31 -14.64 -29.63
N ASN A 21 32.33 -14.75 -28.73
CA ASN A 21 31.33 -15.80 -28.84
C ASN A 21 29.97 -15.12 -28.91
N SER A 22 29.41 -15.12 -30.12
CA SER A 22 28.00 -14.90 -30.35
C SER A 22 27.21 -15.94 -29.54
N ALA A 23 26.53 -15.50 -28.49
CA ALA A 23 25.51 -16.29 -27.82
C ALA A 23 24.38 -15.35 -27.37
N THR A 24 23.42 -15.18 -28.28
CA THR A 24 21.99 -15.29 -28.01
C THR A 24 21.46 -14.75 -26.67
N THR A 25 20.73 -13.65 -26.79
CA THR A 25 19.51 -13.31 -26.05
C THR A 25 19.08 -14.31 -24.97
N SER A 26 19.31 -13.97 -23.70
CA SER A 26 18.35 -14.30 -22.64
C SER A 26 18.61 -13.42 -21.42
N PRO A 27 17.69 -12.53 -21.01
CA PRO A 27 17.73 -11.99 -19.67
C PRO A 27 17.46 -13.15 -18.71
N GLU A 28 18.52 -13.59 -18.02
CA GLU A 28 18.44 -14.51 -16.89
C GLU A 28 17.41 -13.95 -15.89
N PRO A 29 16.32 -14.68 -15.59
CA PRO A 29 15.33 -14.19 -14.65
C PRO A 29 15.96 -14.24 -13.27
N VAL A 30 16.40 -13.08 -12.78
CA VAL A 30 16.70 -12.86 -11.36
C VAL A 30 15.53 -13.45 -10.57
N ALA A 31 15.77 -14.57 -9.90
CA ALA A 31 14.81 -15.23 -9.02
C ALA A 31 14.53 -14.28 -7.85
N LYS A 32 13.55 -13.39 -8.05
CA LYS A 32 13.12 -12.37 -7.09
C LYS A 32 12.52 -13.06 -5.84
N PRO A 33 12.64 -12.44 -4.65
CA PRO A 33 12.34 -13.03 -3.35
C PRO A 33 10.84 -13.24 -3.14
N GLN A 34 10.27 -14.31 -3.69
CA GLN A 34 8.83 -14.59 -3.56
C GLN A 34 8.45 -15.14 -2.19
N VAL A 35 9.39 -15.76 -1.47
CA VAL A 35 9.13 -16.41 -0.18
C VAL A 35 8.94 -15.37 0.93
N SER A 36 9.72 -14.29 0.93
CA SER A 36 9.58 -13.22 1.93
C SER A 36 8.25 -12.48 1.78
N ALA A 37 7.87 -12.09 0.56
CA ALA A 37 6.62 -11.37 0.30
C ALA A 37 5.37 -12.16 0.74
N LYS A 38 5.33 -13.48 0.46
CA LYS A 38 4.22 -14.34 0.89
C LYS A 38 4.15 -14.50 2.41
N LYS A 39 5.31 -14.61 3.07
CA LYS A 39 5.40 -14.69 4.53
C LYS A 39 4.90 -13.40 5.19
N THR A 40 5.38 -12.25 4.72
CA THR A 40 4.96 -10.93 5.20
C THR A 40 3.47 -10.68 4.98
N ALA A 41 2.90 -11.10 3.83
CA ALA A 41 1.47 -10.97 3.59
C ALA A 41 0.62 -11.80 4.57
N ARG A 42 1.09 -13.02 4.92
CA ARG A 42 0.41 -13.88 5.88
C ARG A 42 0.45 -13.30 7.30
N GLU A 43 1.61 -12.78 7.71
CA GLU A 43 1.80 -12.12 9.00
C GLU A 43 0.92 -10.88 9.13
N ASN A 44 0.91 -10.02 8.11
CA ASN A 44 0.03 -8.85 8.06
C ASN A 44 -1.45 -9.22 8.14
N ARG A 45 -1.87 -10.29 7.44
CA ARG A 45 -3.26 -10.76 7.50
C ARG A 45 -3.64 -11.27 8.89
N LYS A 46 -2.72 -11.97 9.57
CA LYS A 46 -2.94 -12.44 10.94
C LYS A 46 -3.10 -11.26 11.89
N ALA A 47 -2.18 -10.29 11.86
CA ALA A 47 -2.24 -9.09 12.67
C ALA A 47 -3.54 -8.30 12.43
N ASN A 48 -3.93 -8.12 11.16
CA ASN A 48 -5.20 -7.45 10.84
C ASN A 48 -6.43 -8.21 11.37
N ASN A 49 -6.43 -9.55 11.35
CA ASN A 49 -7.53 -10.33 11.91
C ASN A 49 -7.63 -10.18 13.44
N GLU A 50 -6.49 -10.12 14.13
CA GLU A 50 -6.43 -9.88 15.58
C GLU A 50 -6.97 -8.49 15.92
N ILE A 51 -6.54 -7.45 15.19
CA ILE A 51 -7.09 -6.08 15.32
C ILE A 51 -8.59 -6.08 15.02
N TRP A 52 -9.02 -6.76 13.96
CA TRP A 52 -10.44 -6.81 13.57
C TRP A 52 -11.35 -7.48 14.61
N ALA A 53 -10.79 -8.27 15.52
CA ALA A 53 -11.55 -8.86 16.63
C ALA A 53 -12.04 -7.79 17.62
N SER A 54 -11.31 -6.68 17.79
CA SER A 54 -11.68 -5.58 18.68
C SER A 54 -12.55 -4.50 18.02
N ARG A 55 -13.22 -4.84 16.90
CA ARG A 55 -14.04 -3.88 16.16
C ARG A 55 -15.25 -3.44 16.96
N SER A 56 -15.57 -2.16 16.84
CA SER A 56 -16.75 -1.54 17.44
C SER A 56 -17.69 -1.00 16.36
N PRO A 57 -19.01 -1.17 16.49
CA PRO A 57 -19.96 -0.64 15.53
C PRO A 57 -20.13 0.87 15.69
N ILE A 58 -20.30 1.59 14.58
CA ILE A 58 -20.64 3.00 14.52
C ILE A 58 -21.61 3.26 13.38
N LYS A 59 -22.58 4.17 13.60
CA LYS A 59 -23.51 4.59 12.54
C LYS A 59 -23.07 5.93 11.96
N ILE A 60 -22.89 5.98 10.64
CA ILE A 60 -22.62 7.19 9.86
C ILE A 60 -23.65 7.22 8.73
N ASN A 61 -24.41 8.31 8.61
CA ASN A 61 -25.41 8.50 7.55
C ASN A 61 -26.40 7.32 7.38
N GLY A 62 -26.80 6.70 8.50
CA GLY A 62 -27.74 5.57 8.51
C GLY A 62 -27.11 4.21 8.20
N VAL A 63 -25.83 4.16 7.78
CA VAL A 63 -25.09 2.92 7.53
C VAL A 63 -24.28 2.55 8.77
N THR A 64 -24.28 1.25 9.11
CA THR A 64 -23.47 0.73 10.21
C THR A 64 -22.11 0.30 9.68
N TYR A 65 -21.05 0.90 10.21
CA TYR A 65 -19.66 0.54 9.99
C TYR A 65 -19.12 -0.17 11.22
N SER A 66 -18.23 -1.13 11.01
CA SER A 66 -17.44 -1.72 12.08
C SER A 66 -16.02 -1.21 11.98
N VAL A 67 -15.48 -0.64 13.05
CA VAL A 67 -14.15 -0.02 13.05
C VAL A 67 -13.29 -0.68 14.11
N ALA A 68 -12.10 -1.11 13.74
CA ALA A 68 -11.05 -1.51 14.67
C ALA A 68 -9.82 -0.63 14.47
N VAL A 69 -9.22 -0.15 15.54
CA VAL A 69 -8.04 0.73 15.49
C VAL A 69 -6.82 -0.07 15.89
N ALA A 70 -5.74 0.04 15.11
CA ALA A 70 -4.48 -0.59 15.48
C ALA A 70 -3.96 0.00 16.81
N PRO A 71 -3.28 -0.79 17.68
CA PRO A 71 -2.81 -0.31 18.98
C PRO A 71 -1.96 0.97 18.92
N GLU A 72 -1.10 1.07 17.91
CA GLU A 72 -0.24 2.24 17.67
C GLU A 72 -0.97 3.42 17.02
N LYS A 73 -2.27 3.27 16.72
CA LYS A 73 -3.10 4.26 16.02
C LYS A 73 -2.55 4.74 14.67
N ALA A 74 -1.67 3.96 14.02
CA ALA A 74 -1.17 4.27 12.68
C ALA A 74 -2.21 4.02 11.56
N TYR A 75 -3.19 3.15 11.81
CA TYR A 75 -4.28 2.87 10.87
C TYR A 75 -5.51 2.29 11.58
N ALA A 76 -6.65 2.36 10.91
CA ALA A 76 -7.88 1.69 11.28
C ALA A 76 -8.28 0.68 10.19
N LEU A 77 -8.98 -0.37 10.61
CA LEU A 77 -9.70 -1.28 9.74
C LEU A 77 -11.18 -0.89 9.81
N VAL A 78 -11.79 -0.61 8.66
CA VAL A 78 -13.19 -0.21 8.54
C VAL A 78 -13.92 -1.18 7.63
N GLY A 79 -14.91 -1.87 8.17
CA GLY A 79 -15.84 -2.71 7.44
C GLY A 79 -17.23 -2.09 7.40
N TRP A 80 -18.03 -2.50 6.43
CA TRP A 80 -19.41 -2.08 6.25
C TRP A 80 -20.35 -3.26 6.48
N ASP A 81 -21.62 -2.95 6.75
CA ASP A 81 -22.67 -3.96 6.71
C ASP A 81 -22.76 -4.57 5.31
N SER A 82 -22.82 -5.91 5.24
CA SER A 82 -23.06 -6.67 4.01
C SER A 82 -24.32 -6.25 3.24
N SER A 83 -25.30 -5.63 3.91
CA SER A 83 -26.50 -5.10 3.28
C SER A 83 -26.26 -3.79 2.49
N ALA A 84 -25.16 -3.08 2.77
CA ALA A 84 -24.82 -1.85 2.06
C ALA A 84 -24.34 -2.17 0.64
N LYS A 85 -25.08 -1.69 -0.38
CA LYS A 85 -24.71 -1.84 -1.80
C LYS A 85 -23.60 -0.89 -2.24
N THR A 86 -23.49 0.24 -1.55
CA THR A 86 -22.53 1.30 -1.86
C THR A 86 -21.97 1.88 -0.57
N ILE A 87 -20.70 2.28 -0.61
CA ILE A 87 -20.02 3.00 0.46
C ILE A 87 -19.28 4.20 -0.11
N ASN A 88 -19.14 5.27 0.67
CA ASN A 88 -18.33 6.42 0.29
C ASN A 88 -17.02 6.43 1.08
N LEU A 89 -15.95 6.90 0.45
CA LEU A 89 -14.64 7.01 1.10
C LEU A 89 -14.70 7.95 2.30
N VAL A 90 -15.40 9.08 2.18
CA VAL A 90 -15.61 10.06 3.25
C VAL A 90 -16.30 9.43 4.47
N ASP A 91 -17.26 8.53 4.28
CA ASP A 91 -17.93 7.86 5.39
C ASP A 91 -17.00 6.89 6.13
N LEU A 92 -16.11 6.20 5.40
CA LEU A 92 -15.09 5.32 5.98
C LEU A 92 -14.07 6.12 6.79
N GLU A 93 -13.57 7.23 6.25
CA GLU A 93 -12.65 8.13 6.94
C GLU A 93 -13.30 8.77 8.17
N ALA A 94 -14.56 9.19 8.06
CA ALA A 94 -15.32 9.73 9.19
C ALA A 94 -15.52 8.68 10.30
N ALA A 95 -15.87 7.45 9.94
CA ALA A 95 -16.00 6.34 10.89
C ALA A 95 -14.67 6.06 11.61
N ALA A 96 -13.57 5.97 10.85
CA ALA A 96 -12.23 5.76 11.40
C ALA A 96 -11.79 6.91 12.33
N SER A 97 -12.01 8.15 11.91
CA SER A 97 -11.63 9.34 12.68
C SER A 97 -12.40 9.41 14.00
N ARG A 98 -13.70 9.12 13.96
CA ARG A 98 -14.58 9.22 15.13
C ARG A 98 -14.27 8.20 16.21
N ILE A 99 -13.85 6.98 15.83
CA ILE A 99 -13.48 5.92 16.78
C ILE A 99 -12.04 6.09 17.26
N SER A 100 -11.11 6.49 16.39
CA SER A 100 -9.69 6.64 16.76
C SER A 100 -9.38 7.92 17.52
N GLY A 101 -10.19 8.97 17.32
CA GLY A 101 -9.91 10.34 17.77
C GLY A 101 -8.84 11.06 16.93
N CYS A 102 -8.37 10.45 15.84
CA CYS A 102 -7.31 11.00 14.99
C CYS A 102 -7.84 11.36 13.60
N LYS A 103 -7.04 12.09 12.81
CA LYS A 103 -7.40 12.40 11.43
C LYS A 103 -7.21 11.16 10.56
N ALA A 104 -8.28 10.59 10.04
CA ALA A 104 -8.18 9.53 9.05
C ALA A 104 -8.01 10.12 7.66
N LYS A 105 -7.15 9.48 6.87
CA LYS A 105 -7.00 9.76 5.44
C LYS A 105 -6.69 8.45 4.74
N ASP A 106 -7.50 8.08 3.76
CA ASP A 106 -7.16 6.96 2.91
C ASP A 106 -6.03 7.36 1.97
N GLU A 107 -4.87 6.73 2.15
CA GLU A 107 -3.75 6.81 1.21
C GLU A 107 -3.72 5.59 0.27
N SER A 108 -4.74 4.74 0.33
CA SER A 108 -4.81 3.51 -0.44
C SER A 108 -5.15 3.79 -1.90
N ILE A 109 -4.96 2.76 -2.75
CA ILE A 109 -5.41 2.70 -4.16
C ILE A 109 -6.89 3.02 -4.33
N LEU A 110 -7.71 2.94 -3.26
CA LEU A 110 -9.11 3.31 -3.35
C LEU A 110 -9.31 4.79 -3.68
N SER A 111 -8.46 5.68 -3.15
CA SER A 111 -8.44 7.09 -3.57
C SER A 111 -8.21 7.27 -5.08
N PHE A 112 -7.47 6.36 -5.72
CA PHE A 112 -7.26 6.34 -7.17
C PHE A 112 -8.46 5.73 -7.91
N LEU A 113 -9.12 4.71 -7.35
CA LEU A 113 -10.24 4.00 -7.98
C LEU A 113 -11.59 4.72 -7.81
N SER A 114 -11.78 5.50 -6.75
CA SER A 114 -13.03 6.18 -6.46
C SER A 114 -13.23 7.45 -7.28
N GLY A 115 -12.24 7.95 -8.02
CA GLY A 115 -12.36 9.26 -8.65
C GLY A 115 -12.57 10.36 -7.60
N PRO A 116 -13.46 11.35 -7.82
CA PRO A 116 -13.79 12.37 -6.82
C PRO A 116 -14.13 11.73 -5.45
N GLN A 117 -13.71 12.35 -4.34
CA GLN A 117 -13.81 11.79 -2.97
C GLN A 117 -15.23 11.33 -2.55
N ASN A 118 -16.27 11.86 -3.19
CA ASN A 118 -17.67 11.56 -2.89
C ASN A 118 -18.31 10.51 -3.82
N THR A 119 -17.53 9.86 -4.69
CA THR A 119 -18.11 8.86 -5.60
C THR A 119 -18.46 7.59 -4.82
N PRO A 120 -19.71 7.11 -4.91
CA PRO A 120 -20.10 5.85 -4.28
C PRO A 120 -19.33 4.68 -4.88
N ILE A 121 -18.68 3.89 -4.02
CA ILE A 121 -17.97 2.68 -4.38
C ILE A 121 -18.93 1.50 -4.20
N LYS A 122 -19.12 0.71 -5.27
CA LYS A 122 -19.93 -0.52 -5.20
C LYS A 122 -19.23 -1.55 -4.34
N THR A 123 -19.92 -2.03 -3.30
CA THR A 123 -19.36 -3.02 -2.36
C THR A 123 -19.08 -4.37 -3.03
N GLU A 124 -19.76 -4.67 -4.14
CA GLU A 124 -19.52 -5.86 -4.98
C GLU A 124 -18.05 -6.03 -5.41
N ILE A 125 -17.38 -4.93 -5.72
CA ILE A 125 -15.95 -4.92 -6.13
C ILE A 125 -15.04 -5.26 -4.93
N LEU A 126 -15.52 -4.97 -3.73
CA LEU A 126 -14.81 -5.11 -2.46
C LEU A 126 -15.20 -6.37 -1.69
N ASN A 127 -16.17 -7.17 -2.15
CA ASN A 127 -16.76 -8.30 -1.44
C ASN A 127 -15.77 -9.39 -0.98
N LYS A 128 -14.56 -9.44 -1.54
CA LYS A 128 -13.51 -10.36 -1.09
C LYS A 128 -12.84 -9.91 0.21
N ASN A 129 -12.97 -8.64 0.58
CA ASN A 129 -12.36 -8.03 1.75
C ASN A 129 -13.42 -7.77 2.83
N LYS A 130 -13.15 -8.20 4.07
CA LYS A 130 -14.04 -7.96 5.22
C LYS A 130 -13.98 -6.51 5.73
N PHE A 131 -12.91 -5.82 5.41
CA PHE A 131 -12.60 -4.48 5.87
C PHE A 131 -11.62 -3.83 4.89
N LEU A 132 -11.55 -2.50 4.95
CA LEU A 132 -10.55 -1.67 4.30
C LEU A 132 -9.63 -1.06 5.35
N ARG A 133 -8.37 -0.88 4.99
CA ARG A 133 -7.39 -0.22 5.84
C ARG A 133 -7.39 1.27 5.51
N VAL A 134 -7.56 2.10 6.52
CA VAL A 134 -7.53 3.57 6.41
C VAL A 134 -6.37 4.07 7.27
N SER A 135 -5.48 4.88 6.70
CA SER A 135 -4.36 5.46 7.45
C SER A 135 -4.88 6.49 8.45
N LEU A 136 -4.22 6.56 9.60
CA LEU A 136 -4.53 7.52 10.66
C LEU A 136 -3.31 8.40 10.91
N SER A 137 -3.57 9.67 11.15
CA SER A 137 -2.59 10.65 11.62
C SER A 137 -3.11 11.26 12.92
N CYS A 138 -2.48 10.80 14.01
CA CYS A 138 -2.39 11.50 15.27
C CYS A 138 -1.01 12.23 15.27
#